data_AF-A0A3D4H357-F1
#
_entry.id   AF-A0A3D4H357-F1
#
_cell.length_a   1.000
_cell.length_b   1.000
_cell.length_c   1.000
_cell.angle_alpha   90.00
_cell.angle_beta   90.00
_cell.angle_gamma   90.00
#
_symmetry.space_group_name_H-M   'P 1'
#
loop_
_entity.id
_entity.type
_entity.pdbx_description
1 polymer ?
#
loop_
_entity_poly.entity_id
_entity_poly.type
_entity_poly.pdbx_seq_one_letter_code
_entity_poly.pdbx_strand_id
1 'polypeptide(L)'
;MVRASLITIFFFGYMTTLIADDREPLYLILGAVPQETKPIVAALADRERGELAGLEYFEGRLGENWVVVSLTGVGKSYTGMVTAL
;
A
#
# COMPACT_ATOMS: atom_id res chain seq x y z
N MET A 1 7.65 19.66 -8.32
CA MET A 1 6.25 19.47 -7.90
C MET A 1 5.87 18.04 -8.23
N VAL A 2 5.78 17.16 -7.23
CA VAL A 2 5.36 15.76 -7.41
C VAL A 2 3.83 15.77 -7.51
N ARG A 3 3.28 15.15 -8.55
CA ARG A 3 1.85 14.85 -8.63
C ARG A 3 1.72 13.42 -8.15
N ALA A 4 1.03 13.23 -7.03
CA ALA A 4 0.64 11.93 -6.54
C ALA A 4 -0.89 11.89 -6.53
N SER A 5 -1.47 10.86 -7.14
CA SER A 5 -2.93 10.70 -7.19
C SER A 5 -3.36 9.77 -6.06
N LEU A 6 -4.13 10.30 -5.11
CA LEU A 6 -4.70 9.55 -3.99
C LEU A 6 -6.07 8.99 -4.38
N ILE A 7 -6.20 7.68 -4.46
CA ILE A 7 -7.46 6.99 -4.72
C ILE A 7 -7.79 6.14 -3.49
N THR A 8 -8.90 6.42 -2.83
CA THR A 8 -9.38 5.61 -1.68
C THR A 8 -10.47 4.67 -2.17
N ILE A 9 -10.28 3.36 -1.99
CA ILE A 9 -11.23 2.34 -2.40
C ILE A 9 -11.83 1.69 -1.15
N PHE A 10 -13.16 1.59 -1.12
CA PHE A 10 -13.90 0.92 -0.04
C PHE A 10 -14.26 -0.51 -0.47
N PHE A 11 -13.86 -1.51 0.32
CA PHE A 11 -14.26 -2.90 0.12
C PHE A 11 -14.79 -3.45 1.45
N PHE A 12 -16.03 -3.95 1.47
CA PHE A 12 -16.65 -4.60 2.66
C PHE A 12 -16.60 -3.80 3.98
N GLY A 13 -16.72 -2.46 3.94
CA GLY A 13 -16.72 -1.62 5.14
C GLY A 13 -15.33 -1.29 5.70
N TYR A 14 -14.26 -1.70 5.02
CA TYR A 14 -12.89 -1.35 5.36
C TYR A 14 -12.25 -0.45 4.29
N MET A 15 -11.29 0.38 4.71
CA MET A 15 -10.70 1.47 3.93
C MET A 15 -9.30 1.09 3.45
N THR A 16 -9.10 1.02 2.13
CA THR A 16 -7.78 0.85 1.53
C THR A 16 -7.39 2.12 0.78
N THR A 17 -6.16 2.59 0.99
CA THR A 17 -5.64 3.81 0.35
C THR A 17 -4.62 3.45 -0.72
N LEU A 18 -4.80 4.01 -1.92
CA LEU A 18 -3.91 3.87 -3.07
C LEU A 18 -3.23 5.20 -3.40
N ILE A 19 -1.91 5.22 -3.48
CA ILE A 19 -1.12 6.39 -3.91
C ILE A 19 -0.36 6.00 -5.18
N ALA A 20 -0.51 6.77 -6.25
CA ALA A 20 0.21 6.58 -7.51
C ALA A 20 1.17 7.75 -7.80
N ASP A 21 2.43 7.46 -8.15
CA ASP A 21 3.41 8.43 -8.70
C ASP A 21 3.53 8.28 -10.23
N ASP A 22 3.68 9.41 -10.91
CA ASP A 22 3.63 9.57 -12.37
C ASP A 22 4.97 9.25 -13.08
N ARG A 23 6.08 9.12 -12.35
CA ARG A 23 7.44 8.99 -12.93
C ARG A 23 7.84 7.57 -13.27
N GLU A 24 7.35 6.62 -12.47
CA GLU A 24 7.25 5.18 -12.71
C GLU A 24 5.99 4.77 -11.94
N PRO A 25 5.02 4.06 -12.52
CA PRO A 25 3.75 3.78 -11.85
C PRO A 25 3.97 2.87 -10.64
N LEU A 26 4.20 3.52 -9.51
CA LEU A 26 4.37 2.93 -8.19
C LEU A 26 3.06 3.13 -7.44
N TYR A 27 2.42 2.03 -7.08
CA TYR A 27 1.18 2.03 -6.32
C TYR A 27 1.44 1.62 -4.88
N LEU A 28 1.19 2.51 -3.94
CA LEU A 28 1.15 2.16 -2.53
C LEU A 28 -0.24 1.64 -2.18
N ILE A 29 -0.35 0.47 -1.55
CA ILE A 29 -1.59 -0.10 -1.05
C ILE A 29 -1.49 -0.21 0.47
N LEU A 30 -2.36 0.52 1.15
CA LEU A 30 -2.43 0.55 2.60
C LEU A 30 -3.68 -0.17 3.08
N GLY A 31 -3.51 -1.29 3.79
CA GLY A 31 -4.63 -2.01 4.40
C GLY A 31 -4.63 -1.89 5.92
N ALA A 32 -5.82 -1.78 6.52
CA ALA A 32 -5.96 -1.63 7.96
C ALA A 32 -5.85 -2.95 8.72
N VAL A 33 -6.25 -4.06 8.10
CA VAL A 33 -6.18 -5.40 8.68
C VAL A 33 -5.54 -6.40 7.71
N PRO A 34 -4.93 -7.50 8.22
CA PRO A 34 -4.27 -8.47 7.36
C PRO A 34 -5.16 -9.10 6.29
N GLN A 35 -6.47 -9.16 6.50
CA GLN A 35 -7.45 -9.69 5.55
C GLN A 35 -7.52 -8.87 4.26
N GLU A 36 -7.18 -7.58 4.32
CA GLU A 36 -7.11 -6.69 3.15
C GLU A 36 -5.79 -6.87 2.40
N THR A 37 -4.67 -6.96 3.11
CA THR A 37 -3.33 -6.95 2.50
C THR A 37 -2.87 -8.34 2.07
N LYS A 38 -3.20 -9.40 2.81
CA LYS A 38 -2.72 -10.78 2.52
C LYS A 38 -3.07 -11.27 1.11
N PRO A 39 -4.30 -11.08 0.58
CA PRO A 39 -4.62 -11.50 -0.78
C PRO A 39 -3.79 -10.76 -1.83
N ILE A 40 -3.51 -9.48 -1.60
CA ILE A 40 -2.73 -8.63 -2.51
C ILE A 40 -1.25 -9.03 -2.48
N VAL A 41 -0.69 -9.20 -1.28
CA VAL A 41 0.70 -9.66 -1.09
C VAL A 41 0.93 -11.05 -1.68
N ALA A 42 -0.08 -11.93 -1.63
CA ALA A 42 -0.01 -13.25 -2.25
C ALA A 42 -0.03 -13.22 -3.79
N ALA A 43 -0.56 -12.14 -4.38
CA ALA A 43 -0.64 -11.95 -5.82
C ALA A 43 0.59 -11.22 -6.42
N LEU A 44 1.52 -10.74 -5.58
CA LEU A 44 2.73 -10.05 -6.05
C LEU A 44 3.69 -11.04 -6.73
N ALA A 45 4.14 -10.68 -7.93
CA ALA A 45 5.31 -11.25 -8.58
C ALA A 45 6.59 -10.56 -8.08
N ASP A 46 7.72 -11.26 -8.14
CA ASP A 46 9.04 -10.74 -7.70
C ASP A 46 9.00 -10.11 -6.30
N ARG A 47 8.24 -10.75 -5.39
CA ARG A 47 7.93 -10.19 -4.08
C ARG A 47 9.17 -10.12 -3.19
N GLU A 48 9.47 -8.93 -2.70
CA GLU A 48 10.43 -8.67 -1.64
C GLU A 48 9.74 -8.15 -0.37
N ARG A 49 10.37 -8.38 0.78
CA ARG A 49 9.90 -7.90 2.09
C ARG A 49 10.91 -6.89 2.60
N GLY A 50 10.41 -5.73 3.01
CA GLY A 50 11.19 -4.68 3.65
C GLY A 50 10.59 -4.25 4.99
N GLU A 51 11.32 -3.38 5.66
CA GLU A 51 10.89 -2.76 6.91
C GLU A 51 11.28 -1.28 6.87
N LEU A 52 10.33 -0.39 7.17
CA LEU A 52 10.54 1.05 7.25
C LEU A 52 9.94 1.57 8.56
N ALA A 53 10.77 2.21 9.40
CA ALA A 53 10.35 2.73 10.70
C ALA A 53 9.60 1.71 11.59
N GLY A 54 10.00 0.44 11.54
CA GLY A 54 9.35 -0.66 12.27
C GLY A 54 8.05 -1.17 11.65
N LEU A 55 7.67 -0.68 10.46
CA LEU A 55 6.54 -1.14 9.68
C LEU A 55 7.01 -2.06 8.57
N GLU A 56 6.41 -3.24 8.52
CA GLU A 56 6.65 -4.17 7.44
C GLU A 56 5.92 -3.73 6.17
N TYR A 57 6.63 -3.77 5.05
CA TYR A 57 6.04 -3.62 3.73
C TYR A 57 6.48 -4.76 2.81
N PHE A 58 5.66 -5.01 1.81
CA PHE A 58 5.97 -5.92 0.72
C PHE A 58 6.00 -5.12 -0.57
N GLU A 59 6.99 -5.36 -1.42
CA GLU A 59 7.05 -4.75 -2.74
C GLU A 59 7.16 -5.82 -3.81
N GLY A 60 6.72 -5.50 -5.00
CA GLY A 60 6.73 -6.42 -6.13
C GLY A 60 5.90 -5.89 -7.28
N ARG A 61 5.57 -6.78 -8.22
CA ARG A 61 4.77 -6.44 -9.39
C ARG A 61 3.38 -7.02 -9.33
N LEU A 62 2.41 -6.22 -9.74
CA LEU A 62 1.02 -6.64 -9.94
C LEU A 62 0.63 -6.26 -11.37
N GLY A 63 0.76 -7.23 -12.28
CA GLY A 63 0.77 -6.97 -13.72
C GLY A 63 2.03 -6.20 -14.13
N GLU A 64 1.87 -5.10 -14.86
CA GLU A 64 2.97 -4.24 -15.32
C GLU A 64 3.38 -3.18 -14.29
N ASN A 65 2.69 -3.12 -13.15
CA ASN A 65 2.81 -2.04 -12.18
C ASN A 65 3.66 -2.45 -10.99
N TRP A 66 4.53 -1.54 -10.53
CA TRP A 66 5.21 -1.69 -9.24
C TRP A 66 4.25 -1.36 -8.12
N VAL A 67 4.19 -2.21 -7.10
CA VAL A 67 3.26 -2.08 -6.00
C VAL A 67 4.00 -2.29 -4.68
N VAL A 68 3.77 -1.38 -3.74
CA VAL A 68 4.18 -1.51 -2.34
C VAL A 68 2.93 -1.71 -1.50
N VAL A 69 2.90 -2.72 -0.65
CA VAL A 69 1.77 -3.04 0.22
C VAL A 69 2.23 -2.97 1.67
N SER A 70 1.53 -2.20 2.49
CA SER A 70 1.84 -2.06 3.91
C SER A 70 0.58 -2.19 4.77
N LEU A 71 0.75 -2.75 5.98
CA LEU A 71 -0.31 -2.84 6.97
C LEU A 71 -0.27 -1.60 7.88
N THR A 72 -1.31 -0.79 7.83
CA THR A 72 -1.42 0.43 8.65
C THR A 72 -2.12 0.21 9.99
N GLY A 73 -2.68 -0.95 10.27
CA GLY A 73 -3.57 -1.07 11.43
C GLY A 73 -4.83 -0.17 11.31
N VAL A 74 -5.66 -0.17 12.36
CA VAL A 74 -6.91 0.59 12.38
C VAL A 74 -6.70 1.96 13.03
N GLY A 75 -7.01 3.03 12.29
CA GLY A 75 -7.11 4.39 12.84
C GLY A 75 -6.53 5.48 11.94
N LYS A 76 -7.17 6.64 11.91
CA LYS A 76 -6.81 7.78 11.04
C LYS A 76 -5.40 8.30 11.27
N SER A 77 -4.95 8.36 12.53
CA SER A 77 -3.60 8.82 12.87
C SER A 77 -2.51 7.89 12.37
N TYR A 78 -2.73 6.58 12.44
CA TYR A 78 -1.74 5.60 12.01
C TYR A 78 -1.66 5.58 10.47
N THR A 79 -2.79 5.56 9.77
CA THR A 79 -2.81 5.70 8.29
C THR A 79 -2.09 6.97 7.84
N GLY A 80 -2.32 8.11 8.52
CA GLY A 80 -1.63 9.36 8.23
C GLY A 80 -0.11 9.27 8.43
N MET A 81 0.34 8.59 9.49
CA MET A 81 1.76 8.36 9.76
C MET A 81 2.40 7.48 8.68
N VAL A 82 1.80 6.34 8.32
CA VAL A 82 2.35 5.44 7.29
C VAL A 82 2.40 6.10 5.92
N THR A 83 1.42 6.95 5.60
CA THR A 83 1.37 7.67 4.32
C THR A 83 2.48 8.72 4.19
N ALA A 84 2.99 9.23 5.30
CA ALA A 84 4.00 10.30 5.31
C ALA A 84 5.45 9.78 5.25
N LEU A 85 5.66 8.48 5.44
CA LEU A 85 6.96 7.80 5.36
C LEU A 85 7.28 7.41 3.92
#